data_AF-A0ABD6B1L5-F1
#
_entry.id   AF-A0ABD6B1L5-F1
#
_cell.length_a   1.000
_cell.length_b   1.000
_cell.length_c   1.000
_cell.angle_alpha   90.00
_cell.angle_beta   90.00
_cell.angle_gamma   90.00
#
_symmetry.space_group_name_H-M   'P 1'
#
loop_
_entity.id
_entity.type
_entity.pdbx_description
1 polymer ?
#
loop_
_entity_poly.entity_id
_entity_poly.type
_entity_poly.pdbx_seq_one_letter_code
_entity_poly.pdbx_strand_id
1 'polypeptide(L)'
;MAVLVVAATAGVATAAASPDAPCQGTSGTEARLFLDTGEPIEGDQAYYPGTTVTMYVCQDGDKQQYPAAWGFDASAVDGISIESEREYSIVFTLGGTVESVTPTAGVENRPDITGPTIRVQTGYRADSSIADRTIRFPSGDASTEFRRAEDDWQASIDRVENASVALTNVSADATNSSAVRSALATLNDSDLSATTTALQRSVIPAARSGDGAAVATVVAESNDTTAAVRADARESLQSYLETVEQRRSAAVLRVRLFVGGGLVGGLLVGAVGGYALSRRTLSKIERDRGVSTATQYSPKQVALPLILGVLALVAGVAVGALQWPTLFEVIL
;
A
#
# COMPACT_ATOMS: atom_id res chain seq x y z
N MET A 1 -20.37 25.97 31.00
CA MET A 1 -20.69 24.59 30.59
C MET A 1 -21.99 24.67 29.79
N ALA A 2 -21.90 24.80 28.47
CA ALA A 2 -23.06 24.97 27.59
C ALA A 2 -23.45 23.61 27.03
N VAL A 3 -24.65 23.14 27.40
CA VAL A 3 -25.24 21.89 26.89
C VAL A 3 -25.86 22.22 25.54
N LEU A 4 -25.25 21.72 24.48
CA LEU A 4 -25.78 21.81 23.12
C LEU A 4 -26.89 20.76 22.99
N VAL A 5 -28.15 21.19 23.04
CA VAL A 5 -29.31 20.34 22.73
C VAL A 5 -29.37 20.21 21.21
N VAL A 6 -28.95 19.06 20.69
CA VAL A 6 -29.18 18.69 19.29
C VAL A 6 -30.66 18.38 19.15
N ALA A 7 -31.43 19.34 18.64
CA ALA A 7 -32.79 19.11 18.22
C ALA A 7 -32.76 18.19 16.99
N ALA A 8 -33.11 16.92 17.19
CA ALA A 8 -33.44 16.02 16.09
C ALA A 8 -34.75 16.54 15.47
N THR A 9 -34.66 17.31 14.40
CA THR A 9 -35.81 17.60 13.56
C THR A 9 -36.21 16.31 12.87
N ALA A 10 -37.30 15.69 13.34
CA ALA A 10 -38.01 14.69 12.57
C ALA A 10 -38.33 15.30 11.20
N GLY A 11 -37.78 14.71 10.13
CA GLY A 11 -38.03 15.14 8.76
C GLY A 11 -39.54 15.18 8.53
N VAL A 12 -40.04 16.39 8.30
CA VAL A 12 -41.41 16.61 7.86
C VAL A 12 -41.51 15.95 6.49
N ALA A 13 -42.41 14.99 6.30
CA ALA A 13 -42.71 14.45 4.98
C ALA A 13 -43.15 15.62 4.09
N THR A 14 -42.25 16.12 3.26
CA THR A 14 -42.54 17.14 2.26
C THR A 14 -43.49 16.51 1.26
N ALA A 15 -44.71 17.03 1.18
CA ALA A 15 -45.71 16.54 0.27
C ALA A 15 -45.17 16.60 -1.17
N ALA A 16 -45.06 15.43 -1.84
CA ALA A 16 -44.54 15.37 -3.20
C ALA A 16 -45.35 16.28 -4.14
N ALA A 17 -44.65 17.01 -5.02
CA ALA A 17 -45.23 18.00 -5.92
C ALA A 17 -46.39 17.47 -6.75
N SER A 18 -47.33 18.36 -7.05
CA SER A 18 -48.42 18.10 -7.99
C SER A 18 -48.60 19.35 -8.85
N PRO A 19 -47.83 19.48 -9.95
CA PRO A 19 -47.96 20.63 -10.84
C PRO A 19 -49.40 20.74 -11.36
N ASP A 20 -49.86 21.97 -11.63
CA ASP A 20 -51.26 22.23 -12.01
C ASP A 20 -51.63 21.60 -13.36
N ALA A 21 -50.67 21.50 -14.29
CA ALA A 21 -50.87 20.98 -15.64
C ALA A 21 -49.73 20.03 -16.08
N PRO A 22 -49.59 18.83 -15.47
CA PRO A 22 -48.47 17.91 -15.72
C PRO A 22 -48.40 17.40 -17.17
N CYS A 23 -49.53 17.42 -17.88
CA CYS A 23 -49.68 16.90 -19.23
C CYS A 23 -49.74 18.00 -20.30
N GLN A 24 -49.49 19.26 -19.94
CA GLN A 24 -49.53 20.35 -20.93
C GLN A 24 -48.48 20.14 -22.02
N GLY A 25 -48.92 20.23 -23.28
CA GLY A 25 -48.03 20.07 -24.44
C GLY A 25 -47.66 18.62 -24.78
N THR A 26 -48.32 17.65 -24.14
CA THR A 26 -48.18 16.23 -24.47
C THR A 26 -48.96 15.83 -25.71
N SER A 27 -48.45 14.87 -26.49
CA SER A 27 -49.13 14.33 -27.67
C SER A 27 -49.01 12.81 -27.71
N GLY A 28 -50.14 12.09 -27.84
CA GLY A 28 -50.15 10.65 -27.68
C GLY A 28 -50.03 10.22 -26.21
N THR A 29 -49.66 8.96 -25.98
CA THR A 29 -49.50 8.37 -24.64
C THR A 29 -48.07 8.55 -24.14
N GLU A 30 -47.86 9.36 -23.10
CA GLU A 30 -46.53 9.59 -22.54
C GLU A 30 -46.52 9.69 -21.00
N ALA A 31 -45.41 9.28 -20.38
CA ALA A 31 -45.16 9.44 -18.96
C ALA A 31 -44.36 10.74 -18.73
N ARG A 32 -44.88 11.60 -17.84
CA ARG A 32 -44.22 12.82 -17.38
C ARG A 32 -43.75 12.66 -15.94
N LEU A 33 -42.49 12.98 -15.71
CA LEU A 33 -41.79 12.80 -14.43
C LEU A 33 -41.44 14.17 -13.85
N PHE A 34 -41.67 14.36 -12.56
CA PHE A 34 -41.40 15.60 -11.85
C PHE A 34 -40.68 15.34 -10.53
N LEU A 35 -39.77 16.24 -10.17
CA LEU A 35 -39.18 16.28 -8.84
C LEU A 35 -40.19 16.76 -7.80
N ASP A 36 -39.87 16.58 -6.52
CA ASP A 36 -40.62 17.14 -5.39
C ASP A 36 -40.69 18.68 -5.40
N THR A 37 -39.78 19.33 -6.12
CA THR A 37 -39.78 20.78 -6.40
C THR A 37 -40.78 21.20 -7.48
N GLY A 38 -41.38 20.25 -8.20
CA GLY A 38 -42.26 20.50 -9.35
C GLY A 38 -41.52 20.72 -10.68
N GLU A 39 -40.19 20.59 -10.70
CA GLU A 39 -39.38 20.68 -11.91
C GLU A 39 -39.55 19.40 -12.78
N PRO A 40 -39.77 19.53 -14.10
CA PRO A 40 -39.89 18.39 -15.00
C PRO A 40 -38.55 17.70 -15.23
N ILE A 41 -38.58 16.37 -15.36
CA ILE A 41 -37.43 15.56 -15.75
C ILE A 41 -37.53 15.28 -17.25
N GLU A 42 -36.67 15.93 -18.04
CA GLU A 42 -36.70 15.87 -19.52
C GLU A 42 -35.78 14.80 -20.13
N GLY A 43 -35.03 14.07 -19.30
CA GLY A 43 -33.99 13.13 -19.73
C GLY A 43 -32.59 13.73 -19.62
N ASP A 44 -31.57 12.88 -19.62
CA ASP A 44 -30.12 13.20 -19.54
C ASP A 44 -29.55 13.68 -18.19
N GLN A 45 -30.41 14.11 -17.25
CA GLN A 45 -29.99 14.53 -15.92
C GLN A 45 -29.78 13.32 -14.99
N ALA A 46 -28.77 13.41 -14.12
CA ALA A 46 -28.46 12.40 -13.11
C ALA A 46 -28.91 12.86 -11.72
N TYR A 47 -29.64 12.00 -11.01
CA TYR A 47 -30.17 12.28 -9.68
C TYR A 47 -29.63 11.34 -8.62
N TYR A 48 -29.53 11.80 -7.39
CA TYR A 48 -29.02 10.99 -6.29
C TYR A 48 -30.06 9.95 -5.82
N PRO A 49 -29.60 8.79 -5.29
CA PRO A 49 -30.47 7.89 -4.56
C PRO A 49 -31.18 8.61 -3.41
N GLY A 50 -32.45 8.30 -3.18
CA GLY A 50 -33.28 9.02 -2.22
C GLY A 50 -34.06 10.20 -2.82
N THR A 51 -33.81 10.59 -4.08
CA THR A 51 -34.64 11.58 -4.76
C THR A 51 -36.05 11.04 -4.99
N THR A 52 -37.06 11.79 -4.52
CA THR A 52 -38.49 11.52 -4.73
C THR A 52 -38.93 12.05 -6.08
N VAL A 53 -39.63 11.23 -6.85
CA VAL A 53 -40.13 11.52 -8.19
C VAL A 53 -41.62 11.21 -8.26
N THR A 54 -42.37 12.11 -8.88
CA THR A 54 -43.79 11.92 -9.17
C THR A 54 -43.97 11.65 -10.66
N MET A 55 -44.64 10.55 -11.00
CA MET A 55 -44.95 10.18 -12.38
C MET A 55 -46.43 10.32 -12.68
N TYR A 56 -46.74 10.98 -13.79
CA TYR A 56 -48.05 11.07 -14.39
C TYR A 56 -48.06 10.32 -15.72
N VAL A 57 -49.16 9.63 -16.01
CA VAL A 57 -49.44 9.12 -17.36
C VAL A 57 -50.38 10.10 -18.05
N CYS A 58 -49.95 10.61 -19.19
CA CYS A 58 -50.63 11.60 -20.00
C CYS A 58 -51.11 10.98 -21.31
N GLN A 59 -52.28 11.41 -21.77
CA GLN A 59 -52.78 11.09 -23.11
C GLN A 59 -53.38 12.36 -23.72
N ASP A 60 -52.81 12.81 -24.84
CA ASP A 60 -53.32 13.93 -25.64
C ASP A 60 -53.59 15.22 -24.83
N GLY A 61 -52.72 15.52 -23.86
CA GLY A 61 -52.85 16.70 -22.99
C GLY A 61 -53.49 16.44 -21.63
N ASP A 62 -54.12 15.28 -21.43
CA ASP A 62 -54.91 14.97 -20.24
C ASP A 62 -54.26 13.90 -19.34
N LYS A 63 -54.32 14.13 -18.03
CA LYS A 63 -53.88 13.16 -17.01
C LYS A 63 -54.80 11.95 -16.99
N GLN A 64 -54.22 10.76 -16.96
CA GLN A 64 -54.96 9.49 -16.93
C GLN A 64 -55.15 9.01 -15.49
N GLN A 65 -56.36 8.54 -15.18
CA GLN A 65 -56.71 8.11 -13.83
C GLN A 65 -56.04 6.78 -13.46
N TYR A 66 -55.40 6.72 -12.30
CA TYR A 66 -54.84 5.53 -11.70
C TYR A 66 -55.81 4.96 -10.63
N PRO A 67 -55.98 3.63 -10.53
CA PRO A 67 -55.46 2.58 -11.42
C PRO A 67 -56.40 2.26 -12.60
N ALA A 68 -57.45 3.07 -12.82
CA ALA A 68 -58.52 2.73 -13.77
C ALA A 68 -58.08 2.71 -15.24
N ALA A 69 -57.18 3.61 -15.64
CA ALA A 69 -56.73 3.77 -17.02
C ALA A 69 -55.31 3.23 -17.28
N TRP A 70 -54.57 2.89 -16.22
CA TRP A 70 -53.23 2.32 -16.24
C TRP A 70 -52.88 1.73 -14.87
N GLY A 71 -52.01 0.72 -14.85
CA GLY A 71 -51.48 0.10 -13.62
C GLY A 71 -49.97 0.31 -13.50
N PHE A 72 -49.39 -0.05 -12.35
CA PHE A 72 -47.95 0.01 -12.16
C PHE A 72 -47.43 -1.22 -11.40
N ASP A 73 -46.59 -2.01 -12.05
CA ASP A 73 -45.85 -3.10 -11.41
C ASP A 73 -44.47 -2.62 -10.99
N ALA A 74 -44.31 -2.33 -9.71
CA ALA A 74 -43.02 -1.94 -9.14
C ALA A 74 -41.96 -3.05 -9.23
N SER A 75 -42.36 -4.32 -9.32
CA SER A 75 -41.43 -5.44 -9.44
C SER A 75 -40.83 -5.57 -10.84
N ALA A 76 -41.45 -4.93 -11.84
CA ALA A 76 -40.93 -4.85 -13.20
C ALA A 76 -39.86 -3.75 -13.39
N VAL A 77 -39.63 -2.91 -12.37
CA VAL A 77 -38.66 -1.80 -12.42
C VAL A 77 -37.66 -1.92 -11.27
N ASP A 78 -36.42 -2.27 -11.60
CA ASP A 78 -35.34 -2.23 -10.63
C ASP A 78 -34.97 -0.80 -10.23
N GLY A 79 -34.60 -0.63 -8.96
CA GLY A 79 -34.04 0.64 -8.48
C GLY A 79 -35.05 1.73 -8.15
N ILE A 80 -36.30 1.38 -7.89
CA ILE A 80 -37.30 2.31 -7.32
C ILE A 80 -37.98 1.69 -6.09
N SER A 81 -38.52 2.55 -5.23
CA SER A 81 -39.44 2.17 -4.17
C SER A 81 -40.68 3.06 -4.23
N ILE A 82 -41.86 2.46 -4.36
CA ILE A 82 -43.13 3.22 -4.35
C ILE A 82 -43.37 3.77 -2.94
N GLU A 83 -43.63 5.08 -2.85
CA GLU A 83 -43.98 5.76 -1.60
C GLU A 83 -45.49 5.97 -1.48
N SER A 84 -46.15 6.33 -2.59
CA SER A 84 -47.58 6.64 -2.60
C SER A 84 -48.16 6.47 -4.00
N GLU A 85 -49.38 5.94 -4.03
CA GLU A 85 -50.21 5.90 -5.24
C GLU A 85 -51.37 6.90 -5.06
N ARG A 86 -51.60 7.73 -6.07
CA ARG A 86 -52.60 8.81 -6.08
C ARG A 86 -53.54 8.64 -7.27
N GLU A 87 -54.66 9.36 -7.27
CA GLU A 87 -55.69 9.26 -8.30
C GLU A 87 -55.17 9.48 -9.75
N TYR A 88 -54.09 10.23 -9.95
CA TYR A 88 -53.53 10.53 -11.28
C TYR A 88 -52.02 10.32 -11.37
N SER A 89 -51.36 9.85 -10.31
CA SER A 89 -49.90 9.74 -10.28
C SER A 89 -49.42 8.69 -9.29
N ILE A 90 -48.19 8.25 -9.50
CA ILE A 90 -47.43 7.50 -8.49
C ILE A 90 -46.25 8.34 -8.03
N VAL A 91 -45.90 8.21 -6.76
CA VAL A 91 -44.73 8.82 -6.14
C VAL A 91 -43.79 7.69 -5.76
N PHE A 92 -42.55 7.76 -6.22
CA PHE A 92 -41.52 6.78 -5.92
C PHE A 92 -40.19 7.46 -5.61
N THR A 93 -39.32 6.73 -4.93
CA THR A 93 -37.98 7.19 -4.60
C THR A 93 -36.94 6.36 -5.34
N LEU A 94 -35.90 7.02 -5.87
CA LEU A 94 -34.81 6.38 -6.60
C LEU A 94 -33.90 5.59 -5.65
N GLY A 95 -33.62 4.34 -6.01
CA GLY A 95 -32.68 3.44 -5.33
C GLY A 95 -31.26 3.54 -5.92
N GLY A 96 -30.25 3.26 -5.09
CA GLY A 96 -28.83 3.36 -5.48
C GLY A 96 -28.20 2.08 -6.04
N THR A 97 -29.02 1.13 -6.51
CA THR A 97 -28.58 -0.20 -6.99
C THR A 97 -28.35 -0.26 -8.49
N VAL A 98 -28.98 0.63 -9.27
CA VAL A 98 -28.92 0.67 -10.74
C VAL A 98 -28.49 2.06 -11.20
N GLU A 99 -27.81 2.14 -12.36
CA GLU A 99 -27.31 3.41 -12.91
C GLU A 99 -28.37 4.18 -13.70
N SER A 100 -29.46 3.51 -14.06
CA SER A 100 -30.58 4.08 -14.79
C SER A 100 -31.87 3.38 -14.41
N VAL A 101 -32.94 4.15 -14.30
CA VAL A 101 -34.30 3.69 -14.04
C VAL A 101 -35.18 4.09 -15.21
N THR A 102 -35.97 3.16 -15.74
CA THR A 102 -36.97 3.44 -16.78
C THR A 102 -38.35 3.14 -16.21
N PRO A 103 -39.03 4.12 -15.57
CA PRO A 103 -40.29 3.89 -14.89
C PRO A 103 -41.39 3.34 -15.81
N THR A 104 -41.38 3.71 -17.09
CA THR A 104 -42.36 3.23 -18.08
C THR A 104 -42.37 1.72 -18.26
N ALA A 105 -41.28 1.01 -17.93
CA ALA A 105 -41.25 -0.44 -17.97
C ALA A 105 -42.21 -1.11 -16.97
N GLY A 106 -42.57 -0.40 -15.88
CA GLY A 106 -43.55 -0.87 -14.91
C GLY A 106 -44.98 -0.50 -15.24
N VAL A 107 -45.24 0.30 -16.29
CA VAL A 107 -46.59 0.75 -16.61
C VAL A 107 -47.37 -0.36 -17.31
N GLU A 108 -48.49 -0.75 -16.73
CA GLU A 108 -49.38 -1.78 -17.25
C GLU A 108 -50.48 -1.19 -18.14
N ASN A 109 -51.01 -2.00 -19.07
CA ASN A 109 -52.12 -1.65 -19.97
C ASN A 109 -51.85 -0.46 -20.91
N ARG A 110 -50.59 -0.04 -21.05
CA ARG A 110 -50.14 1.04 -21.96
C ARG A 110 -48.84 0.66 -22.67
N PRO A 111 -48.86 -0.32 -23.60
CA PRO A 111 -47.63 -0.81 -24.26
C PRO A 111 -46.97 0.23 -25.18
N ASP A 112 -47.69 1.29 -25.54
CA ASP A 112 -47.26 2.39 -26.40
C ASP A 112 -46.69 3.59 -25.62
N ILE A 113 -46.62 3.52 -24.28
CA ILE A 113 -46.18 4.66 -23.48
C ILE A 113 -44.70 4.99 -23.68
N THR A 114 -44.42 6.23 -24.02
CA THR A 114 -43.05 6.77 -24.05
C THR A 114 -42.76 7.57 -22.79
N GLY A 115 -41.51 7.63 -22.34
CA GLY A 115 -41.14 8.47 -21.20
C GLY A 115 -39.63 8.56 -21.01
N PRO A 116 -39.16 9.46 -20.13
CA PRO A 116 -37.75 9.62 -19.87
C PRO A 116 -37.16 8.43 -19.10
N THR A 117 -35.92 8.07 -19.42
CA THR A 117 -35.07 7.26 -18.54
C THR A 117 -34.34 8.18 -17.57
N ILE A 118 -34.42 7.90 -16.27
CA ILE A 118 -33.76 8.66 -15.22
C ILE A 118 -32.36 8.06 -15.02
N ARG A 119 -31.30 8.88 -15.09
CA ARG A 119 -29.97 8.44 -14.68
C ARG A 119 -29.85 8.57 -13.17
N VAL A 120 -29.35 7.54 -12.50
CA VAL A 120 -29.13 7.54 -11.06
C VAL A 120 -27.63 7.69 -10.80
N GLN A 121 -27.28 8.74 -10.07
CA GLN A 121 -25.93 8.98 -9.59
C GLN A 121 -25.63 8.05 -8.41
N THR A 122 -25.29 6.81 -8.71
CA THR A 122 -24.98 5.73 -7.75
C THR A 122 -23.64 5.89 -7.00
N GLY A 123 -23.11 7.12 -6.92
CA GLY A 123 -21.81 7.44 -6.34
C GLY A 123 -20.63 7.18 -7.28
N TYR A 124 -19.45 7.60 -6.83
CA TYR A 124 -18.20 7.32 -7.54
C TYR A 124 -17.74 5.91 -7.18
N ARG A 125 -17.16 5.20 -8.14
CA ARG A 125 -16.78 3.80 -7.95
C ARG A 125 -15.30 3.60 -8.21
N ALA A 126 -14.71 2.66 -7.49
CA ALA A 126 -13.40 2.12 -7.82
C ALA A 126 -13.44 0.60 -7.63
N ASP A 127 -12.93 -0.12 -8.61
CA ASP A 127 -12.71 -1.56 -8.49
C ASP A 127 -11.50 -1.78 -7.57
N SER A 128 -11.69 -2.61 -6.55
CA SER A 128 -10.60 -3.05 -5.69
C SER A 128 -10.20 -4.45 -6.06
N SER A 129 -8.92 -4.60 -6.38
CA SER A 129 -8.28 -5.90 -6.56
C SER A 129 -8.17 -6.68 -5.25
N ILE A 130 -8.08 -5.98 -4.12
CA ILE A 130 -7.96 -6.58 -2.79
C ILE A 130 -9.28 -7.22 -2.35
N ALA A 131 -10.42 -6.58 -2.62
CA ALA A 131 -11.74 -7.08 -2.23
C ALA A 131 -12.49 -7.81 -3.36
N ASP A 132 -11.89 -7.93 -4.54
CA ASP A 132 -12.45 -8.47 -5.78
C ASP A 132 -13.88 -7.97 -6.06
N ARG A 133 -14.05 -6.65 -5.94
CA ARG A 133 -15.35 -5.99 -6.09
C ARG A 133 -15.22 -4.50 -6.31
N THR A 134 -16.29 -3.91 -6.83
CA THR A 134 -16.45 -2.47 -6.93
C THR A 134 -16.88 -1.88 -5.59
N ILE A 135 -16.17 -0.83 -5.15
CA ILE A 135 -16.42 -0.08 -3.92
C ILE A 135 -16.99 1.29 -4.29
N ARG A 136 -18.03 1.75 -3.59
CA ARG A 136 -18.64 3.08 -3.77
C ARG A 136 -18.05 4.10 -2.81
N PHE A 137 -17.89 5.30 -3.33
CA PHE A 137 -17.31 6.46 -2.68
C PHE A 137 -18.25 7.67 -2.77
N PRO A 138 -18.21 8.55 -1.76
CA PRO A 138 -19.07 9.72 -1.71
C PRO A 138 -18.64 10.81 -2.70
N SER A 139 -17.39 10.77 -3.20
CA SER A 139 -16.85 11.74 -4.14
C SER A 139 -15.82 11.11 -5.10
N GLY A 140 -15.59 11.79 -6.23
CA GLY A 140 -14.60 11.38 -7.22
C GLY A 140 -13.17 11.47 -6.68
N ASP A 141 -12.91 12.48 -5.86
CA ASP A 141 -11.64 12.62 -5.15
C ASP A 141 -11.37 11.43 -4.23
N ALA A 142 -12.36 11.00 -3.45
CA ALA A 142 -12.22 9.84 -2.57
C ALA A 142 -11.99 8.54 -3.36
N SER A 143 -12.72 8.33 -4.47
CA SER A 143 -12.48 7.17 -5.34
C SER A 143 -11.10 7.18 -6.00
N THR A 144 -10.56 8.37 -6.28
CA THR A 144 -9.24 8.53 -6.91
C THR A 144 -8.12 8.40 -5.88
N GLU A 145 -8.32 8.92 -4.67
CA GLU A 145 -7.42 8.73 -3.53
C GLU A 145 -7.30 7.24 -3.18
N PHE A 146 -8.42 6.50 -3.15
CA PHE A 146 -8.40 5.06 -2.96
C PHE A 146 -7.56 4.32 -4.02
N ARG A 147 -7.81 4.56 -5.31
CA ARG A 147 -7.04 3.90 -6.39
C ARG A 147 -5.54 4.18 -6.28
N ARG A 148 -5.16 5.43 -6.03
CA ARG A 148 -3.74 5.78 -5.82
C ARG A 148 -3.15 5.06 -4.61
N ALA A 149 -3.90 4.99 -3.51
CA ALA A 149 -3.42 4.32 -2.30
C ALA A 149 -3.30 2.78 -2.50
N GLU A 150 -4.18 2.17 -3.29
CA GLU A 150 -4.10 0.76 -3.68
C GLU A 150 -2.89 0.50 -4.58
N ASP A 151 -2.68 1.33 -5.61
CA ASP A 151 -1.53 1.26 -6.52
C ASP A 151 -0.19 1.41 -5.75
N ASP A 152 -0.10 2.42 -4.86
CA ASP A 152 1.10 2.68 -4.06
C ASP A 152 1.38 1.54 -3.06
N TRP A 153 0.32 0.94 -2.52
CA TRP A 153 0.44 -0.21 -1.63
C TRP A 153 0.93 -1.45 -2.39
N GLN A 154 0.35 -1.78 -3.53
CA GLN A 154 0.80 -2.89 -4.39
C GLN A 154 2.24 -2.72 -4.84
N ALA A 155 2.61 -1.52 -5.33
CA ALA A 155 3.99 -1.23 -5.71
C ALA A 155 4.96 -1.39 -4.52
N SER A 156 4.50 -1.12 -3.30
CA SER A 156 5.31 -1.36 -2.10
C SER A 156 5.44 -2.84 -1.75
N ILE A 157 4.40 -3.65 -1.97
CA ILE A 157 4.46 -5.10 -1.80
C ILE A 157 5.47 -5.69 -2.81
N ASP A 158 5.32 -5.37 -4.09
CA ASP A 158 6.20 -5.85 -5.16
C ASP A 158 7.68 -5.51 -4.89
N ARG A 159 7.97 -4.31 -4.37
CA ARG A 159 9.34 -3.91 -4.02
C ARG A 159 9.93 -4.79 -2.91
N VAL A 160 9.14 -5.11 -1.88
CA VAL A 160 9.59 -5.94 -0.75
C VAL A 160 9.78 -7.39 -1.18
N GLU A 161 8.87 -7.92 -1.98
CA GLU A 161 8.98 -9.29 -2.52
C GLU A 161 10.20 -9.43 -3.44
N ASN A 162 10.40 -8.51 -4.39
CA ASN A 162 11.56 -8.52 -5.28
C ASN A 162 12.88 -8.40 -4.51
N ALA A 163 12.93 -7.57 -3.46
CA ALA A 163 14.09 -7.48 -2.58
C ALA A 163 14.33 -8.78 -1.81
N SER A 164 13.27 -9.45 -1.36
CA SER A 164 13.33 -10.73 -0.65
C SER A 164 13.86 -11.85 -1.55
N VAL A 165 13.36 -11.92 -2.80
CA VAL A 165 13.83 -12.85 -3.84
C VAL A 165 15.30 -12.60 -4.20
N ALA A 166 15.73 -11.34 -4.23
CA ALA A 166 17.13 -10.99 -4.46
C ALA A 166 18.05 -11.47 -3.34
N LEU A 167 17.56 -11.57 -2.09
CA LEU A 167 18.34 -12.04 -0.94
C LEU A 167 18.39 -13.57 -0.81
N THR A 168 17.33 -14.28 -1.20
CA THR A 168 17.31 -15.75 -1.19
C THR A 168 18.15 -16.37 -2.30
N ASN A 169 18.28 -15.69 -3.46
CA ASN A 169 19.07 -16.17 -4.59
C ASN A 169 20.58 -15.80 -4.52
N VAL A 170 21.05 -15.31 -3.38
CA VAL A 170 22.46 -14.91 -3.23
C VAL A 170 23.34 -16.14 -3.12
N SER A 171 24.10 -16.42 -4.19
CA SER A 171 25.21 -17.35 -4.09
C SER A 171 26.28 -16.82 -3.11
N ALA A 172 26.99 -17.72 -2.43
CA ALA A 172 27.98 -17.36 -1.39
C ALA A 172 29.07 -16.37 -1.87
N ASP A 173 29.31 -16.27 -3.19
CA ASP A 173 30.29 -15.36 -3.80
C ASP A 173 29.71 -13.98 -4.18
N ALA A 174 28.39 -13.82 -4.19
CA ALA A 174 27.68 -12.60 -4.58
C ALA A 174 27.19 -11.75 -3.39
N THR A 175 27.59 -12.10 -2.16
CA THR A 175 27.18 -11.45 -0.90
C THR A 175 27.52 -9.96 -0.79
N ASN A 176 28.41 -9.42 -1.63
CA ASN A 176 28.72 -7.98 -1.69
C ASN A 176 28.32 -7.32 -3.02
N SER A 177 27.43 -7.98 -3.79
CA SER A 177 26.93 -7.44 -5.05
C SER A 177 26.11 -6.16 -4.84
N SER A 178 26.03 -5.33 -5.87
CA SER A 178 25.15 -4.15 -5.88
C SER A 178 23.67 -4.53 -5.68
N ALA A 179 23.26 -5.68 -6.20
CA ALA A 179 21.89 -6.20 -6.05
C ALA A 179 21.53 -6.47 -4.59
N VAL A 180 22.42 -7.13 -3.82
CA VAL A 180 22.21 -7.40 -2.39
C VAL A 180 22.16 -6.10 -1.58
N ARG A 181 23.06 -5.16 -1.85
CA ARG A 181 23.05 -3.85 -1.16
C ARG A 181 21.78 -3.05 -1.47
N SER A 182 21.29 -3.10 -2.72
CA SER A 182 20.02 -2.48 -3.10
C SER A 182 18.85 -3.14 -2.40
N ALA A 183 18.79 -4.48 -2.35
CA ALA A 183 17.72 -5.21 -1.68
C ALA A 183 17.66 -4.90 -0.18
N LEU A 184 18.81 -4.87 0.50
CA LEU A 184 18.89 -4.48 1.92
C LEU A 184 18.44 -3.04 2.15
N ALA A 185 18.82 -2.11 1.27
CA ALA A 185 18.36 -0.73 1.34
C ALA A 185 16.84 -0.63 1.17
N THR A 186 16.27 -1.35 0.20
CA THR A 186 14.82 -1.40 -0.06
C THR A 186 14.03 -2.00 1.11
N LEU A 187 14.53 -3.07 1.75
CA LEU A 187 13.87 -3.63 2.93
C LEU A 187 13.96 -2.72 4.16
N ASN A 188 15.07 -1.99 4.31
CA ASN A 188 15.27 -1.06 5.42
C ASN A 188 14.45 0.23 5.26
N ASP A 189 14.27 0.69 4.02
CA ASP A 189 13.52 1.90 3.66
C ASP A 189 12.08 1.58 3.20
N SER A 190 11.54 0.41 3.57
CA SER A 190 10.24 -0.01 3.05
C SER A 190 9.13 0.91 3.60
N ASP A 191 8.48 1.66 2.71
CA ASP A 191 7.30 2.46 3.04
C ASP A 191 6.02 1.64 3.25
N LEU A 192 6.12 0.30 3.28
CA LEU A 192 5.00 -0.62 3.31
C LEU A 192 4.01 -0.34 4.45
N SER A 193 4.50 0.09 5.61
CA SER A 193 3.60 0.46 6.73
C SER A 193 2.82 1.75 6.45
N ALA A 194 3.47 2.72 5.82
CA ALA A 194 2.87 4.01 5.50
C ALA A 194 1.83 3.85 4.38
N THR A 195 2.16 3.11 3.32
CA THR A 195 1.24 2.82 2.21
C THR A 195 0.04 1.98 2.67
N THR A 196 0.24 0.98 3.53
CA THR A 196 -0.87 0.22 4.14
C THR A 196 -1.80 1.13 4.94
N THR A 197 -1.24 2.05 5.74
CA THR A 197 -2.04 3.00 6.52
C THR A 197 -2.80 3.98 5.61
N ALA A 198 -2.17 4.44 4.53
CA ALA A 198 -2.80 5.31 3.54
C ALA A 198 -3.98 4.60 2.85
N LEU A 199 -3.79 3.36 2.41
CA LEU A 199 -4.85 2.52 1.85
C LEU A 199 -6.02 2.36 2.83
N GLN A 200 -5.75 1.98 4.09
CA GLN A 200 -6.79 1.80 5.11
C GLN A 200 -7.55 3.10 5.43
N ARG A 201 -6.90 4.27 5.34
CA ARG A 201 -7.58 5.56 5.50
C ARG A 201 -8.45 5.90 4.29
N SER A 202 -7.98 5.58 3.09
CA SER A 202 -8.67 5.90 1.83
C SER A 202 -10.01 5.18 1.68
N VAL A 203 -10.23 4.06 2.38
CA VAL A 203 -11.51 3.30 2.39
C VAL A 203 -12.54 3.80 3.40
N ILE A 204 -12.19 4.70 4.32
CA ILE A 204 -13.13 5.24 5.32
C ILE A 204 -14.35 5.94 4.69
N PRO A 205 -14.18 6.78 3.63
CA PRO A 205 -15.32 7.39 2.95
C PRO A 205 -16.28 6.36 2.31
N ALA A 206 -15.77 5.21 1.87
CA ALA A 206 -16.60 4.14 1.32
C ALA A 206 -17.50 3.50 2.38
N ALA A 207 -17.01 3.34 3.62
CA ALA A 207 -17.82 2.84 4.73
C ALA A 207 -19.02 3.77 5.02
N ARG A 208 -18.82 5.09 4.88
CA ARG A 208 -19.89 6.09 5.02
C ARG A 208 -20.91 6.04 3.88
N SER A 209 -20.53 5.46 2.74
CA SER A 209 -21.38 5.27 1.57
C SER A 209 -22.13 3.92 1.59
N GLY A 210 -22.05 3.18 2.70
CA GLY A 210 -22.78 1.92 2.89
C GLY A 210 -22.00 0.65 2.55
N ASP A 211 -20.78 0.75 2.02
CA ASP A 211 -19.98 -0.41 1.61
C ASP A 211 -19.06 -0.93 2.73
N GLY A 212 -19.55 -0.92 3.98
CA GLY A 212 -18.77 -1.31 5.16
C GLY A 212 -18.17 -2.72 5.11
N ALA A 213 -18.86 -3.68 4.47
CA ALA A 213 -18.34 -5.04 4.28
C ALA A 213 -17.13 -5.08 3.33
N ALA A 214 -17.16 -4.33 2.23
CA ALA A 214 -16.04 -4.22 1.31
C ALA A 214 -14.83 -3.56 1.99
N VAL A 215 -15.07 -2.52 2.78
CA VAL A 215 -14.04 -1.84 3.57
C VAL A 215 -13.39 -2.80 4.58
N ALA A 216 -14.19 -3.61 5.28
CA ALA A 216 -13.67 -4.60 6.22
C ALA A 216 -12.76 -5.63 5.52
N THR A 217 -13.14 -6.11 4.33
CA THR A 217 -12.30 -6.99 3.51
C THR A 217 -10.98 -6.32 3.13
N VAL A 218 -11.01 -5.10 2.58
CA VAL A 218 -9.76 -4.39 2.21
C VAL A 218 -8.83 -4.23 3.42
N VAL A 219 -9.37 -3.88 4.60
CA VAL A 219 -8.56 -3.72 5.81
C VAL A 219 -7.99 -5.06 6.29
N ALA A 220 -8.78 -6.14 6.28
CA ALA A 220 -8.31 -7.47 6.68
C ALA A 220 -7.23 -8.00 5.73
N GLU A 221 -7.52 -8.05 4.44
CA GLU A 221 -6.62 -8.58 3.41
C GLU A 221 -5.32 -7.77 3.29
N SER A 222 -5.40 -6.43 3.41
CA SER A 222 -4.18 -5.59 3.40
C SER A 222 -3.29 -5.84 4.61
N ASN A 223 -3.86 -6.13 5.79
CA ASN A 223 -3.09 -6.48 6.98
C ASN A 223 -2.45 -7.88 6.84
N ASP A 224 -3.23 -8.87 6.38
CA ASP A 224 -2.76 -10.24 6.24
C ASP A 224 -1.64 -10.33 5.19
N THR A 225 -1.84 -9.71 4.02
CA THR A 225 -0.81 -9.64 2.96
C THR A 225 0.45 -8.93 3.46
N THR A 226 0.30 -7.79 4.14
CA THR A 226 1.45 -7.05 4.69
C THR A 226 2.19 -7.87 5.76
N ALA A 227 1.47 -8.65 6.57
CA ALA A 227 2.06 -9.51 7.57
C ALA A 227 2.84 -10.67 6.94
N ALA A 228 2.26 -11.32 5.92
CA ALA A 228 2.90 -12.39 5.15
C ALA A 228 4.19 -11.90 4.47
N VAL A 229 4.12 -10.80 3.71
CA VAL A 229 5.27 -10.23 3.01
C VAL A 229 6.40 -9.82 3.96
N ARG A 230 6.07 -9.33 5.16
CA ARG A 230 7.07 -9.05 6.21
C ARG A 230 7.65 -10.31 6.84
N ALA A 231 6.89 -11.40 6.93
CA ALA A 231 7.40 -12.67 7.43
C ALA A 231 8.42 -13.24 6.42
N ASP A 232 8.05 -13.29 5.14
CA ASP A 232 8.89 -13.78 4.05
C ASP A 232 10.18 -12.95 3.89
N ALA A 233 10.09 -11.63 4.03
CA ALA A 233 11.26 -10.76 4.02
C ALA A 233 12.21 -11.03 5.18
N ARG A 234 11.68 -11.33 6.39
CA ARG A 234 12.51 -11.69 7.55
C ARG A 234 13.16 -13.05 7.38
N GLU A 235 12.45 -14.03 6.84
CA GLU A 235 13.00 -15.35 6.52
C GLU A 235 14.13 -15.24 5.49
N SER A 236 13.90 -14.45 4.43
CA SER A 236 14.90 -14.17 3.40
C SER A 236 16.17 -13.51 3.98
N LEU A 237 15.99 -12.56 4.90
CA LEU A 237 17.10 -11.93 5.62
C LEU A 237 17.85 -12.93 6.53
N GLN A 238 17.14 -13.83 7.22
CA GLN A 238 17.76 -14.86 8.05
C GLN A 238 18.60 -15.83 7.21
N SER A 239 18.05 -16.32 6.10
CA SER A 239 18.76 -17.19 5.16
C SER A 239 20.04 -16.53 4.61
N TYR A 240 19.96 -15.23 4.28
CA TYR A 240 21.12 -14.45 3.89
C TYR A 240 22.16 -14.35 5.02
N LEU A 241 21.74 -14.07 6.25
CA LEU A 241 22.65 -13.99 7.41
C LEU A 241 23.34 -15.33 7.70
N GLU A 242 22.63 -16.45 7.63
CA GLU A 242 23.21 -17.80 7.78
C GLU A 242 24.27 -18.07 6.71
N THR A 243 23.99 -17.70 5.45
CA THR A 243 24.94 -17.83 4.34
C THR A 243 26.22 -17.01 4.60
N VAL A 244 26.08 -15.81 5.16
CA VAL A 244 27.23 -14.97 5.56
C VAL A 244 27.98 -15.53 6.77
N GLU A 245 27.27 -16.07 7.78
CA GLU A 245 27.85 -16.66 9.00
C GLU A 245 28.62 -17.95 8.71
N GLN A 246 28.12 -18.81 7.83
CA GLN A 246 28.84 -19.98 7.35
C GLN A 246 30.18 -19.61 6.72
N ARG A 247 30.27 -18.47 6.01
CA ARG A 247 31.55 -17.94 5.54
C ARG A 247 32.43 -17.47 6.68
N ARG A 248 31.89 -16.82 7.71
CA ARG A 248 32.71 -16.33 8.85
C ARG A 248 33.29 -17.49 9.66
N SER A 249 32.53 -18.56 9.87
CA SER A 249 33.03 -19.77 10.54
C SER A 249 34.03 -20.54 9.67
N ALA A 250 33.78 -20.69 8.36
CA ALA A 250 34.71 -21.34 7.42
C ALA A 250 36.00 -20.54 7.20
N ALA A 251 35.91 -19.21 7.17
CA ALA A 251 37.07 -18.32 7.08
C ALA A 251 37.87 -18.30 8.39
N VAL A 252 37.22 -18.28 9.56
CA VAL A 252 37.92 -18.39 10.86
C VAL A 252 38.55 -19.77 11.02
N LEU A 253 37.94 -20.85 10.52
CA LEU A 253 38.53 -22.19 10.54
C LEU A 253 39.72 -22.32 9.58
N ARG A 254 39.65 -21.75 8.36
CA ARG A 254 40.79 -21.69 7.44
C ARG A 254 41.91 -20.81 7.96
N VAL A 255 41.60 -19.65 8.56
CA VAL A 255 42.60 -18.80 9.21
C VAL A 255 43.19 -19.51 10.43
N ARG A 256 42.42 -20.23 11.26
CA ARG A 256 42.98 -21.06 12.35
C ARG A 256 43.80 -22.26 11.86
N LEU A 257 43.49 -22.86 10.72
CA LEU A 257 44.29 -23.94 10.13
C LEU A 257 45.60 -23.41 9.52
N PHE A 258 45.58 -22.27 8.84
CA PHE A 258 46.80 -21.66 8.26
C PHE A 258 47.66 -20.94 9.32
N VAL A 259 47.05 -20.25 10.29
CA VAL A 259 47.76 -19.60 11.40
C VAL A 259 48.18 -20.63 12.46
N GLY A 260 47.41 -21.70 12.68
CA GLY A 260 47.76 -22.80 13.58
C GLY A 260 48.89 -23.69 13.04
N GLY A 261 48.93 -23.96 11.73
CA GLY A 261 50.06 -24.64 11.09
C GLY A 261 51.31 -23.75 10.98
N GLY A 262 51.14 -22.46 10.67
CA GLY A 262 52.23 -21.49 10.52
C GLY A 262 52.88 -21.03 11.84
N LEU A 263 52.13 -20.93 12.95
CA LEU A 263 52.69 -20.53 14.25
C LEU A 263 53.57 -21.61 14.88
N VAL A 264 53.28 -22.90 14.68
CA VAL A 264 54.12 -23.98 15.20
C VAL A 264 55.44 -24.09 14.41
N GLY A 265 55.43 -23.78 13.11
CA GLY A 265 56.65 -23.72 12.28
C GLY A 265 57.49 -22.45 12.50
N GLY A 266 56.85 -21.27 12.63
CA GLY A 266 57.55 -19.98 12.77
C GLY A 266 58.16 -19.74 14.16
N LEU A 267 57.57 -20.30 15.22
CA LEU A 267 58.05 -20.11 16.60
C LEU A 267 59.34 -20.90 16.91
N LEU A 268 59.62 -21.97 16.15
CA LEU A 268 60.88 -22.73 16.26
C LEU A 268 62.08 -22.02 15.62
N VAL A 269 61.86 -21.21 14.57
CA VAL A 269 62.93 -20.46 13.90
C VAL A 269 63.20 -19.11 14.60
N GLY A 270 62.15 -18.47 15.15
CA GLY A 270 62.28 -17.18 15.85
C GLY A 270 62.98 -17.25 17.22
N ALA A 271 62.92 -18.39 17.91
CA ALA A 271 63.54 -18.56 19.23
C ALA A 271 65.08 -18.59 19.18
N VAL A 272 65.68 -19.07 18.09
CA VAL A 272 67.14 -19.15 17.95
C VAL A 272 67.75 -17.80 17.53
N GLY A 273 67.03 -16.99 16.74
CA GLY A 273 67.50 -15.68 16.29
C GLY A 273 67.41 -14.58 17.36
N GLY A 274 66.39 -14.60 18.22
CA GLY A 274 66.14 -13.56 19.22
C GLY A 274 67.13 -13.55 20.40
N TYR A 275 67.75 -14.68 20.72
CA TYR A 275 68.68 -14.79 21.85
C TYR A 275 70.03 -14.10 21.61
N ALA A 276 70.46 -13.95 20.35
CA ALA A 276 71.74 -13.34 20.02
C ALA A 276 71.74 -11.80 20.09
N LEU A 277 70.57 -11.16 19.90
CA LEU A 277 70.46 -9.69 19.80
C LEU A 277 70.19 -8.99 21.14
N SER A 278 69.74 -9.69 22.19
CA SER A 278 69.38 -9.09 23.48
C SER A 278 70.57 -8.82 24.43
N ARG A 279 71.76 -9.38 24.17
CA ARG A 279 72.93 -9.18 25.06
C ARG A 279 73.73 -7.89 24.80
N ARG A 280 73.51 -7.16 23.70
CA ARG A 280 74.33 -5.98 23.36
C ARG A 280 73.76 -4.62 23.73
N THR A 281 72.52 -4.54 24.23
CA THR A 281 71.82 -3.25 24.37
C THR A 281 71.33 -2.92 25.79
N LEU A 282 71.64 -3.76 26.79
CA LEU A 282 71.21 -3.55 28.19
C LEU A 282 72.29 -2.97 29.12
N SER A 283 73.40 -2.46 28.60
CA SER A 283 74.47 -1.85 29.41
C SER A 283 74.50 -0.32 29.39
N LYS A 284 73.41 0.36 28.99
CA LYS A 284 73.42 1.83 28.84
C LYS A 284 72.22 2.59 29.40
N ILE A 285 71.40 1.95 30.25
CA ILE A 285 70.27 2.61 30.93
C ILE A 285 70.40 2.41 32.44
N GLU A 286 71.50 2.90 33.01
CA GLU A 286 71.66 3.03 34.46
C GLU A 286 72.21 4.42 34.85
N ARG A 287 72.17 5.41 33.93
CA ARG A 287 72.81 6.72 34.17
C ARG A 287 71.99 7.97 33.90
N ASP A 288 70.66 7.93 33.83
CA ASP A 288 69.85 9.17 33.87
C ASP A 288 68.49 8.97 34.54
N ARG A 289 68.51 8.58 35.82
CA ARG A 289 67.40 8.87 36.74
C ARG A 289 67.75 10.13 37.52
N GLY A 290 67.32 11.27 37.01
CA GLY A 290 67.52 12.56 37.66
C GLY A 290 66.61 13.66 37.11
N VAL A 291 65.46 13.82 37.77
CA VAL A 291 64.78 15.12 38.00
C VAL A 291 63.82 15.68 36.93
N SER A 292 62.61 15.97 37.42
CA SER A 292 61.58 16.95 37.02
C SER A 292 60.67 16.72 35.79
N THR A 293 59.44 16.31 36.10
CA THR A 293 58.17 17.03 35.87
C THR A 293 58.02 17.87 34.59
N ALA A 294 57.31 17.30 33.60
CA ALA A 294 56.24 17.90 32.79
C ALA A 294 56.12 17.06 31.50
N THR A 295 55.20 16.10 31.49
CA THR A 295 54.90 15.31 30.29
C THR A 295 54.14 16.17 29.28
N GLN A 296 54.88 16.88 28.43
CA GLN A 296 54.42 17.16 27.08
C GLN A 296 54.71 15.91 26.25
N TYR A 297 53.66 15.20 25.83
CA TYR A 297 53.79 14.13 24.85
C TYR A 297 54.31 14.73 23.54
N SER A 298 55.58 14.46 23.24
CA SER A 298 56.18 14.76 21.94
C SER A 298 55.53 13.89 20.86
N PRO A 299 55.04 14.47 19.75
CA PRO A 299 54.40 13.72 18.66
C PRO A 299 55.31 12.69 17.96
N LYS A 300 56.60 12.60 18.33
CA LYS A 300 57.51 11.54 17.88
C LYS A 300 57.32 10.20 18.60
N GLN A 301 56.65 10.13 19.76
CA GLN A 301 56.45 8.87 20.49
C GLN A 301 55.21 8.08 20.03
N VAL A 302 54.28 8.71 19.31
CA VAL A 302 53.12 8.05 18.67
C VAL A 302 53.47 7.52 17.27
N ALA A 303 54.50 8.07 16.62
CA ALA A 303 54.90 7.68 15.27
C ALA A 303 55.55 6.29 15.21
N LEU A 304 56.26 5.86 16.27
CA LEU A 304 57.01 4.60 16.27
C LEU A 304 56.13 3.34 16.12
N PRO A 305 55.02 3.17 16.88
CA PRO A 305 54.12 2.02 16.69
C PRO A 305 53.39 2.05 15.34
N LEU A 306 53.10 3.24 14.79
CA LEU A 306 52.51 3.37 13.45
C LEU A 306 53.48 2.96 12.35
N ILE A 307 54.75 3.36 12.45
CA ILE A 307 55.80 2.97 11.49
C ILE A 307 56.07 1.46 11.57
N LEU A 308 56.09 0.87 12.77
CA LEU A 308 56.18 -0.59 12.95
C LEU A 308 54.96 -1.33 12.40
N GLY A 309 53.76 -0.78 12.58
CA GLY A 309 52.52 -1.34 12.00
C GLY A 309 52.53 -1.32 10.48
N VAL A 310 53.00 -0.23 9.87
CA VAL A 310 53.12 -0.11 8.40
C VAL A 310 54.24 -1.03 7.87
N LEU A 311 55.38 -1.14 8.56
CA LEU A 311 56.44 -2.08 8.18
C LEU A 311 56.01 -3.55 8.29
N ALA A 312 55.21 -3.90 9.30
CA ALA A 312 54.64 -5.24 9.44
C ALA A 312 53.63 -5.54 8.32
N LEU A 313 52.84 -4.55 7.91
CA LEU A 313 51.89 -4.68 6.81
C LEU A 313 52.62 -4.83 5.46
N VAL A 314 53.67 -4.03 5.21
CA VAL A 314 54.51 -4.16 4.02
C VAL A 314 55.28 -5.48 3.99
N ALA A 315 55.77 -5.96 5.14
CA ALA A 315 56.41 -7.29 5.23
C ALA A 315 55.40 -8.43 4.99
N GLY A 316 54.17 -8.32 5.50
CA GLY A 316 53.09 -9.28 5.23
C GLY A 316 52.70 -9.33 3.76
N VAL A 317 52.62 -8.17 3.10
CA VAL A 317 52.33 -8.07 1.66
C VAL A 317 53.52 -8.59 0.82
N ALA A 318 54.76 -8.33 1.23
CA ALA A 318 55.95 -8.83 0.53
C ALA A 318 56.09 -10.36 0.62
N VAL A 319 55.79 -10.95 1.79
CA VAL A 319 55.77 -12.42 1.96
C VAL A 319 54.60 -13.04 1.19
N GLY A 320 53.43 -12.39 1.16
CA GLY A 320 52.30 -12.82 0.34
C GLY A 320 52.56 -12.73 -1.16
N ALA A 321 53.30 -11.72 -1.61
CA ALA A 321 53.68 -11.55 -3.01
C ALA A 321 54.79 -12.52 -3.46
N LEU A 322 55.68 -12.94 -2.56
CA LEU A 322 56.72 -13.94 -2.87
C LEU A 322 56.18 -15.36 -3.04
N GLN A 323 54.98 -15.65 -2.52
CA GLN A 323 54.29 -16.94 -2.66
C GLN A 323 53.30 -16.98 -3.84
N TRP A 324 53.22 -15.89 -4.62
CA TRP A 324 52.35 -15.78 -5.80
C TRP A 324 52.70 -16.74 -6.96
N PRO A 325 53.96 -17.18 -7.20
CA PRO A 325 54.26 -18.11 -8.29
C PRO A 325 53.82 -19.57 -7.99
N THR A 326 53.72 -19.97 -6.73
CA THR A 326 53.41 -21.36 -6.34
C THR A 326 51.91 -21.67 -6.26
N LEU A 327 51.05 -20.65 -6.35
CA LEU A 327 49.59 -20.82 -6.33
C LEU A 327 49.00 -21.15 -7.72
N PHE A 328 49.71 -20.82 -8.81
CA PHE A 328 49.26 -21.15 -10.17
C PHE A 328 49.61 -22.59 -10.61
N GLU A 329 50.54 -23.26 -9.92
CA GLU A 329 50.96 -24.63 -10.27
C GLU A 329 50.02 -25.71 -9.68
N VAL A 330 49.05 -25.33 -8.86
CA VAL A 330 48.03 -26.24 -8.27
C VAL A 330 46.66 -26.12 -8.97
N ILE A 331 46.52 -25.20 -9.95
CA ILE A 331 45.27 -24.97 -10.70
C ILE A 331 45.43 -25.31 -12.20
N LEU A 332 46.44 -26.10 -12.58
CA LEU A 332 46.50 -26.81 -13.87
C LEU A 332 46.66 -28.31 -13.65
#